data_AF-A0A2J8QCG4-F1
#
_entry.id   AF-A0A2J8QCG4-F1
#
_cell.length_a   1.000
_cell.length_b   1.000
_cell.length_c   1.000
_cell.angle_alpha   90.00
_cell.angle_beta   90.00
_cell.angle_gamma   90.00
#
_symmetry.space_group_name_H-M   'P 1'
#
loop_
_entity.id
_entity.type
_entity.pdbx_description
1 polymer ?
#
loop_
_entity_poly.entity_id
_entity_poly.type
_entity_poly.pdbx_seq_one_letter_code
_entity_poly.pdbx_strand_id
1 'polypeptide(L)'
;MSRQAKDDFLRHYTVSDPRTHPKGYTEYKVTAQVVVWKRYSDFRKLHGDLAYTHRNLFRRLEEFPAFPRAQVFGRFEASVIEERRKGAEDLLRFTVHIPALNNSPQLKEFFRGGEVTRPLEVSRDLHILPPPLIPTPPPDDPRLSQLLPAERRGLEELEVPVDPPPSSPAQEALDLLFNCESTEEASGSPAR
;
A
#
# COMPACT_ATOMS: atom_id res chain seq x y z
N MET A 1 24.69 -26.17 21.42
CA MET A 1 23.79 -25.87 20.28
C MET A 1 23.04 -24.59 20.58
N SER A 2 23.55 -23.45 20.11
CA SER A 2 22.96 -22.13 20.36
C SER A 2 21.70 -21.97 19.50
N ARG A 3 20.54 -21.82 20.14
CA ARG A 3 19.30 -21.44 19.45
C ARG A 3 19.52 -20.01 18.95
N GLN A 4 19.82 -19.87 17.66
CA GLN A 4 19.93 -18.55 17.03
C GLN A 4 18.67 -17.76 17.34
N ALA A 5 18.85 -16.55 17.87
CA ALA A 5 17.84 -15.51 18.01
C ALA A 5 17.30 -15.14 16.63
N LYS A 6 16.44 -16.00 16.09
CA LYS A 6 15.76 -15.86 14.80
C LYS A 6 14.28 -15.51 15.03
N ASP A 7 14.00 -14.89 16.18
CA ASP A 7 12.66 -14.63 16.69
C ASP A 7 12.29 -13.13 16.69
N ASP A 8 13.19 -12.24 16.24
CA ASP A 8 12.92 -10.79 16.28
C ASP A 8 12.14 -10.24 15.07
N PHE A 9 11.76 -11.08 14.11
CA PHE A 9 10.77 -10.72 13.09
C PHE A 9 9.42 -11.34 13.45
N LEU A 10 8.87 -10.89 14.58
CA LEU A 10 7.49 -11.18 14.94
C LEU A 10 6.58 -10.84 13.75
N ARG A 11 5.88 -11.83 13.21
CA ARG A 11 5.04 -11.63 12.02
C ARG A 11 3.95 -10.63 12.34
N HIS A 12 4.03 -9.45 11.73
CA HIS A 12 2.99 -8.46 11.84
C HIS A 12 1.90 -8.74 10.78
N TYR A 13 0.64 -8.76 11.22
CA TYR A 13 -0.51 -8.95 10.35
C TYR A 13 -1.40 -7.72 10.39
N THR A 14 -1.79 -7.24 9.21
CA THR A 14 -2.75 -6.15 9.04
C THR A 14 -3.87 -6.60 8.09
N VAL A 15 -5.12 -6.27 8.44
CA VAL A 15 -6.29 -6.53 7.61
C VAL A 15 -6.95 -5.20 7.30
N SER A 16 -6.97 -4.81 6.02
CA SER A 16 -7.36 -3.47 5.56
C SER A 16 -8.03 -3.51 4.19
N ASP A 17 -8.28 -2.33 3.61
CA ASP A 17 -8.81 -2.13 2.26
C ASP A 17 -10.04 -3.01 1.95
N PRO A 18 -11.15 -2.91 2.71
CA PRO A 18 -12.34 -3.67 2.41
C PRO A 18 -12.90 -3.26 1.04
N ARG A 19 -13.01 -4.22 0.11
CA ARG A 19 -13.51 -3.98 -1.25
C ARG A 19 -14.65 -4.92 -1.62
N THR A 20 -15.60 -4.41 -2.40
CA THR A 20 -16.68 -5.21 -2.95
C THR A 20 -16.22 -5.88 -4.25
N HIS A 21 -16.26 -7.21 -4.29
CA HIS A 21 -15.96 -8.00 -5.48
C HIS A 21 -17.19 -8.06 -6.40
N PRO A 22 -17.04 -8.05 -7.75
CA PRO A 22 -18.16 -8.12 -8.71
C PRO A 22 -19.05 -9.36 -8.55
N LYS A 23 -18.53 -10.41 -7.91
CA LYS A 23 -19.27 -11.64 -7.56
C LYS A 23 -20.14 -11.50 -6.30
N GLY A 24 -20.30 -10.30 -5.74
CA GLY A 24 -21.24 -10.03 -4.63
C GLY A 24 -20.73 -10.42 -3.24
N TYR A 25 -19.43 -10.33 -2.98
CA TYR A 25 -18.84 -10.54 -1.65
C TYR A 25 -17.77 -9.49 -1.35
N THR A 26 -17.46 -9.31 -0.06
CA THR A 26 -16.39 -8.41 0.39
C THR A 26 -15.08 -9.16 0.55
N GLU A 27 -14.02 -8.62 -0.04
CA GLU A 27 -12.63 -9.05 0.17
C GLU A 27 -11.90 -8.04 1.03
N TYR A 28 -10.93 -8.54 1.77
CA TYR A 28 -10.04 -7.79 2.64
C TYR A 28 -8.61 -8.04 2.19
N LYS A 29 -7.81 -7.00 2.18
CA LYS A 29 -6.37 -7.12 1.98
C LYS A 29 -5.73 -7.54 3.28
N VAL A 30 -5.03 -8.66 3.25
CA VAL A 30 -4.24 -9.16 4.37
C VAL A 30 -2.78 -8.97 4.03
N THR A 31 -2.11 -8.15 4.83
CA THR A 31 -0.69 -7.85 4.68
C THR A 31 0.09 -8.50 5.81
N ALA A 32 1.12 -9.24 5.43
CA ALA A 32 2.15 -9.79 6.31
C ALA A 32 3.51 -9.65 5.61
N GLN A 33 4.27 -10.73 5.50
CA GLN A 33 5.39 -10.84 4.54
C GLN A 33 4.89 -10.99 3.10
N VAL A 34 3.62 -11.37 2.92
CA VAL A 34 2.95 -11.46 1.63
C VAL A 34 1.63 -10.69 1.71
N VAL A 35 1.15 -10.20 0.57
CA VAL A 35 -0.18 -9.60 0.43
C VAL A 35 -1.10 -10.61 -0.25
N VAL A 36 -2.25 -10.86 0.38
CA VAL A 36 -3.34 -11.68 -0.17
C VAL A 36 -4.67 -10.95 -0.04
N TRP A 37 -5.56 -11.20 -0.99
CA TRP A 37 -6.96 -10.78 -0.91
C TRP A 37 -7.81 -11.98 -0.49
N LYS A 38 -8.59 -11.81 0.58
CA LYS A 38 -9.38 -12.90 1.16
C LYS A 38 -10.78 -12.44 1.51
N ARG A 39 -11.75 -13.33 1.33
CA ARG A 39 -13.16 -13.07 1.71
C ARG A 39 -13.44 -13.56 3.11
N TYR A 40 -14.52 -13.06 3.70
CA TYR A 40 -14.96 -13.43 5.06
C TYR A 40 -15.03 -14.96 5.30
N SER A 41 -15.50 -15.73 4.30
CA SER A 41 -15.58 -17.19 4.45
C SER A 41 -14.22 -17.86 4.58
N ASP A 42 -13.17 -17.31 3.98
CA ASP A 42 -11.81 -17.86 4.09
C ASP A 42 -11.30 -17.72 5.52
N PHE A 43 -11.50 -16.54 6.11
CA PHE A 43 -11.19 -16.30 7.52
C PHE A 43 -12.03 -17.17 8.44
N ARG A 44 -13.31 -17.37 8.15
CA ARG A 44 -14.18 -18.23 8.97
C ARG A 44 -13.73 -19.69 8.94
N LYS A 45 -13.29 -20.18 7.77
CA LYS A 45 -12.70 -21.51 7.65
C LYS A 45 -11.39 -21.60 8.43
N LEU A 46 -10.49 -20.63 8.24
CA LEU A 46 -9.21 -20.57 8.97
C LEU A 46 -9.43 -20.52 10.49
N HIS A 47 -10.39 -19.73 10.96
CA HIS A 47 -10.76 -19.63 12.38
C HIS A 47 -11.13 -21.00 12.95
N GLY A 48 -12.02 -21.74 12.29
CA GLY A 48 -12.43 -23.07 12.74
C GLY A 48 -11.28 -24.07 12.76
N ASP A 49 -10.46 -24.06 11.71
CA ASP A 49 -9.28 -24.91 11.58
C ASP A 49 -8.27 -24.63 12.72
N LEU A 50 -7.96 -23.37 12.99
CA LEU A 50 -7.05 -22.96 14.06
C LEU A 50 -7.62 -23.18 15.45
N ALA A 51 -8.92 -22.93 15.66
CA ALA A 51 -9.59 -23.17 16.94
C ALA A 51 -9.55 -24.65 17.32
N TYR A 52 -9.72 -25.54 16.33
CA TYR A 52 -9.59 -26.98 16.53
C TYR A 52 -8.18 -27.36 16.99
N THR A 53 -7.14 -26.89 16.29
CA THR A 53 -5.75 -27.13 16.66
C THR A 53 -5.43 -26.56 18.05
N HIS A 54 -5.85 -25.32 18.32
CA HIS A 54 -5.65 -24.65 19.61
C HIS A 54 -6.26 -25.43 20.76
N ARG A 55 -7.53 -25.85 20.63
CA ARG A 55 -8.22 -26.65 21.64
C ARG A 55 -7.49 -27.96 21.94
N ASN A 56 -6.91 -28.59 20.92
CA ASN A 56 -6.17 -29.84 21.08
C ASN A 56 -4.82 -29.63 21.79
N LEU A 57 -4.16 -28.50 21.57
CA LEU A 57 -2.87 -28.17 22.18
C LEU A 57 -3.00 -27.71 23.64
N PHE A 58 -3.91 -26.78 23.92
CA PHE A 58 -3.99 -26.08 25.21
C PHE A 58 -4.99 -26.68 26.19
N ARG A 59 -5.67 -27.78 25.82
CA ARG A 59 -6.65 -28.49 26.67
C ARG A 59 -7.66 -27.56 27.37
N ARG A 60 -8.02 -26.43 26.73
CA ARG A 60 -8.96 -25.40 27.22
C ARG A 60 -8.46 -24.49 28.35
N LEU A 61 -7.15 -24.39 28.58
CA LEU A 61 -6.59 -23.42 29.54
C LEU A 61 -6.66 -21.98 29.04
N GLU A 62 -6.51 -21.79 27.73
CA GLU A 62 -6.58 -20.49 27.06
C GLU A 62 -7.80 -20.46 26.12
N GLU A 63 -8.50 -19.33 26.08
CA GLU A 63 -9.66 -19.15 25.21
C GLU A 63 -9.22 -18.60 23.85
N PHE A 64 -9.74 -19.22 22.79
CA PHE A 64 -9.44 -18.80 21.42
C PHE A 64 -10.28 -17.55 21.07
N PRO A 65 -9.74 -16.54 20.35
CA PRO A 65 -10.47 -15.34 20.04
C PRO A 65 -11.79 -15.64 19.33
N ALA A 66 -12.88 -15.01 19.78
CA ALA A 66 -14.16 -15.10 19.13
C ALA A 66 -14.11 -14.49 17.73
N PHE A 67 -14.91 -15.02 16.80
CA PHE A 67 -14.98 -14.51 15.44
C PHE A 67 -16.40 -14.08 15.09
N PRO A 68 -16.56 -12.92 14.42
CA PRO A 68 -17.87 -12.38 14.02
C PRO A 68 -18.72 -13.44 13.34
N ARG A 69 -20.02 -13.49 13.63
CA ARG A 69 -20.91 -14.52 13.09
C ARG A 69 -21.28 -14.23 11.64
N ALA A 70 -21.65 -15.28 10.91
CA ALA A 70 -22.18 -15.10 9.56
C ALA A 70 -23.52 -14.38 9.65
N GLN A 71 -23.65 -13.27 8.91
CA GLN A 71 -24.87 -12.47 8.86
C GLN A 71 -25.36 -12.42 7.42
N VAL A 72 -26.64 -12.72 7.22
CA VAL A 72 -27.28 -12.76 5.89
C VAL A 72 -27.78 -11.37 5.50
N PHE A 73 -28.40 -10.65 6.44
CA PHE A 73 -28.88 -9.28 6.26
C PHE A 73 -27.80 -8.26 6.62
N GLY A 74 -27.74 -7.13 5.91
CA GLY A 74 -26.76 -6.08 6.21
C GLY A 74 -25.29 -6.52 6.07
N ARG A 75 -25.02 -7.58 5.29
CA ARG A 75 -23.65 -8.12 5.13
C ARG A 75 -22.67 -7.16 4.45
N PHE A 76 -23.17 -6.07 3.90
CA PHE A 76 -22.43 -4.97 3.29
C PHE A 76 -22.44 -3.68 4.14
N GLU A 77 -23.10 -3.70 5.30
CA GLU A 77 -23.08 -2.57 6.23
C GLU A 77 -21.65 -2.31 6.71
N ALA A 78 -21.25 -1.04 6.76
CA ALA A 78 -19.91 -0.65 7.16
C ALA A 78 -19.54 -1.20 8.55
N SER A 79 -20.49 -1.19 9.50
CA SER A 79 -20.28 -1.76 10.84
C SER A 79 -19.98 -3.25 10.80
N VAL A 80 -20.67 -4.03 9.95
CA VAL A 80 -20.46 -5.48 9.82
C VAL A 80 -19.11 -5.77 9.13
N ILE A 81 -18.75 -4.96 8.13
CA ILE A 81 -17.47 -5.06 7.44
C ILE A 81 -16.32 -4.77 8.41
N GLU A 82 -16.43 -3.71 9.21
CA GLU A 82 -15.41 -3.33 10.18
C GLU A 82 -15.29 -4.35 11.31
N GLU A 83 -16.41 -4.89 11.83
CA GLU A 83 -16.38 -5.96 12.82
C GLU A 83 -15.64 -7.20 12.28
N ARG A 84 -15.93 -7.61 11.05
CA ARG A 84 -15.26 -8.73 10.37
C ARG A 84 -13.79 -8.47 10.14
N ARG A 85 -13.42 -7.25 9.73
CA ARG A 85 -12.04 -6.82 9.54
C ARG A 85 -11.26 -6.91 10.85
N LYS A 86 -11.80 -6.33 11.93
CA LYS A 86 -11.20 -6.37 13.26
C LYS A 86 -11.05 -7.81 13.78
N GLY A 87 -12.11 -8.61 13.70
CA GLY A 87 -12.06 -10.01 14.12
C GLY A 87 -11.05 -10.85 13.33
N ALA A 88 -10.87 -10.56 12.03
CA ALA A 88 -9.84 -11.19 11.20
C ALA A 88 -8.43 -10.79 11.63
N GLU A 89 -8.22 -9.52 11.94
CA GLU A 89 -6.94 -9.03 12.41
C GLU A 89 -6.58 -9.59 13.79
N ASP A 90 -7.53 -9.60 14.73
CA ASP A 90 -7.36 -10.16 16.07
C ASP A 90 -7.03 -11.66 16.02
N LEU A 91 -7.72 -12.42 15.15
CA LEU A 91 -7.42 -13.83 14.88
C LEU A 91 -5.97 -14.02 14.42
N LEU A 92 -5.52 -13.25 13.43
CA LEU A 92 -4.17 -13.39 12.89
C LEU A 92 -3.11 -12.98 13.92
N ARG A 93 -3.32 -11.89 14.65
CA ARG A 93 -2.40 -11.46 15.73
C ARG A 93 -2.32 -12.51 16.84
N PHE A 94 -3.43 -13.16 17.19
CA PHE A 94 -3.41 -14.25 18.18
C PHE A 94 -2.48 -15.41 17.76
N THR A 95 -2.46 -15.77 16.46
CA THR A 95 -1.58 -16.85 15.99
C THR A 95 -0.10 -16.57 16.18
N VAL A 96 0.30 -15.29 16.18
CA VAL A 96 1.70 -14.85 16.30
C VAL A 96 2.27 -15.26 17.66
N HIS A 97 1.47 -15.19 18.71
CA HIS A 97 1.88 -15.53 20.08
C HIS A 97 1.98 -17.05 20.32
N ILE A 98 1.47 -17.86 19.40
CA ILE A 98 1.42 -19.32 19.54
C ILE A 98 2.21 -19.97 18.39
N PRO A 99 3.47 -20.40 18.65
CA PRO A 99 4.35 -20.93 17.60
C PRO A 99 3.76 -22.10 16.79
N ALA A 100 2.96 -22.95 17.43
CA ALA A 100 2.30 -24.09 16.77
C ALA A 100 1.21 -23.65 15.76
N LEU A 101 0.49 -22.56 16.04
CA LEU A 101 -0.51 -22.01 15.13
C LEU A 101 0.15 -21.16 14.04
N ASN A 102 1.16 -20.36 14.40
CA ASN A 102 1.92 -19.52 13.46
C ASN A 102 2.59 -20.36 12.34
N ASN A 103 3.03 -21.57 12.68
CA ASN A 103 3.68 -22.48 11.73
C ASN A 103 2.73 -23.55 11.15
N SER A 104 1.43 -23.46 11.44
CA SER A 104 0.44 -24.45 11.03
C SER A 104 0.28 -24.51 9.50
N PRO A 105 -0.01 -25.69 8.94
CA PRO A 105 -0.27 -25.83 7.51
C PRO A 105 -1.50 -25.03 7.07
N GLN A 106 -2.51 -24.87 7.93
CA GLN A 106 -3.74 -24.14 7.62
C GLN A 106 -3.48 -22.64 7.45
N LEU A 107 -2.63 -22.05 8.30
CA LEU A 107 -2.22 -20.66 8.14
C LEU A 107 -1.34 -20.48 6.89
N LYS A 108 -0.43 -21.42 6.61
CA LYS A 108 0.40 -21.39 5.39
C LYS A 108 -0.45 -21.49 4.11
N GLU A 109 -1.46 -22.36 4.11
CA GLU A 109 -2.41 -22.49 3.00
C GLU A 109 -3.22 -21.21 2.81
N PHE A 110 -3.63 -20.56 3.89
CA PHE A 110 -4.34 -19.29 3.82
C PHE A 110 -3.54 -18.24 3.06
N PHE A 111 -2.23 -18.16 3.28
CA PHE A 111 -1.35 -17.22 2.58
C PHE A 111 -0.77 -17.75 1.25
N ARG A 112 -1.20 -18.95 0.80
CA ARG A 112 -0.74 -19.52 -0.48
C ARG A 112 -1.17 -18.61 -1.64
N GLY A 113 -0.23 -18.38 -2.57
CA GLY A 113 -0.47 -17.55 -3.76
C GLY A 113 -0.44 -16.05 -3.51
N GLY A 114 -0.03 -15.60 -2.31
CA GLY A 114 0.20 -14.20 -2.01
C GLY A 114 1.44 -13.63 -2.68
N GLU A 115 1.39 -12.36 -3.03
CA GLU A 115 2.53 -11.63 -3.57
C GLU A 115 3.47 -11.25 -2.42
N VAL A 116 4.77 -11.57 -2.55
CA VAL A 116 5.75 -11.24 -1.52
C VAL A 116 5.87 -9.73 -1.41
N THR A 117 5.39 -9.20 -0.30
CA THR A 117 5.62 -7.80 0.06
C THR A 117 7.00 -7.79 0.68
N ARG A 118 8.01 -7.37 -0.08
CA ARG A 118 9.28 -7.00 0.54
C ARG A 118 8.92 -6.03 1.65
N PRO A 119 9.25 -6.32 2.92
CA PRO A 119 9.09 -5.32 3.96
C PRO A 119 9.83 -4.10 3.44
N LEU A 120 9.10 -3.03 3.14
CA LEU A 120 9.72 -1.74 2.89
C LEU A 120 10.59 -1.53 4.11
N GLU A 121 11.90 -1.47 3.91
CA GLU A 121 12.84 -1.10 4.96
C GLU A 121 12.22 0.11 5.64
N VAL A 122 11.66 -0.10 6.84
CA VAL A 122 11.23 1.01 7.69
C VAL A 122 12.49 1.82 7.83
N SER A 123 12.47 2.97 7.17
CA SER A 123 13.54 3.92 6.99
C SER A 123 14.63 3.74 8.05
N ARG A 124 15.66 2.96 7.70
CA ARG A 124 17.02 3.15 8.24
C ARG A 124 17.56 4.56 7.90
N ASP A 125 16.74 5.37 7.24
CA ASP A 125 16.86 6.80 7.03
C ASP A 125 16.77 7.65 8.32
N LEU A 126 16.33 7.09 9.46
CA LEU A 126 16.50 7.79 10.75
C LEU A 126 17.97 7.89 11.22
N HIS A 127 18.92 7.36 10.44
CA HIS A 127 20.36 7.53 10.70
C HIS A 127 21.06 8.50 9.75
N ILE A 128 20.34 9.16 8.82
CA ILE A 128 20.95 10.26 8.06
C ILE A 128 20.95 11.48 8.98
N LEU A 129 22.03 11.60 9.75
CA LEU A 129 22.30 12.82 10.51
C LEU A 129 22.27 14.01 9.54
N PRO A 130 21.63 15.14 9.91
CA PRO A 130 21.69 16.34 9.09
C PRO A 130 23.16 16.71 8.84
N PRO A 131 23.53 17.17 7.63
CA PRO A 131 24.87 17.68 7.37
C PRO A 131 25.24 18.71 8.45
N PRO A 132 26.45 18.68 9.02
CA PRO A 132 26.83 19.62 10.07
C PRO A 132 26.70 21.04 9.52
N LEU A 133 25.99 21.91 10.25
CA LEU A 133 25.82 23.31 9.89
C LEU A 133 27.20 23.99 9.86
N ILE A 134 27.68 24.32 8.67
CA ILE A 134 28.84 25.20 8.50
C ILE A 134 28.36 26.62 8.87
N PRO A 135 29.07 27.37 9.73
CA PRO A 135 28.73 28.75 10.03
C PRO A 135 28.76 29.59 8.76
N THR A 136 27.63 30.15 8.35
CA THR A 136 27.60 31.19 7.33
C THR A 136 28.25 32.45 7.91
N PRO A 137 29.27 33.03 7.26
CA PRO A 137 29.81 34.31 7.67
C PRO A 137 28.74 35.42 7.51
N PRO A 138 28.73 36.44 8.38
CA PRO A 138 27.76 37.52 8.30
C PRO A 138 27.93 38.32 6.99
N PRO A 139 26.86 38.95 6.48
CA PRO A 139 26.93 39.75 5.27
C PRO A 139 27.82 40.98 5.50
N ASP A 140 28.78 41.19 4.60
CA ASP A 140 29.60 42.38 4.56
C ASP A 140 28.73 43.62 4.27
N ASP A 141 28.80 44.60 5.18
CA ASP A 141 28.22 45.93 5.03
C ASP A 141 28.86 46.66 3.82
N PRO A 142 28.10 46.97 2.75
CA PRO A 142 28.62 47.79 1.67
C PRO A 142 28.49 49.25 2.09
N ARG A 143 29.59 49.78 2.61
CA ARG A 143 30.01 51.18 2.61
C ARG A 143 28.90 52.19 2.29
N LEU A 144 28.41 52.85 3.34
CA LEU A 144 27.82 54.19 3.23
C LEU A 144 28.78 55.11 2.50
N SER A 145 28.50 55.38 1.23
CA SER A 145 28.83 56.64 0.57
C SER A 145 28.19 56.72 -0.81
N GLN A 146 27.29 57.71 -0.95
CA GLN A 146 27.22 58.61 -2.11
C GLN A 146 26.56 57.97 -3.36
N LEU A 147 25.32 58.30 -3.77
CA LEU A 147 24.73 59.63 -3.98
C LEU A 147 23.19 59.55 -4.14
N LEU A 148 22.57 60.66 -3.78
CA LEU A 148 21.16 61.10 -3.76
C LEU A 148 20.40 61.02 -5.12
N PRO A 149 19.15 61.56 -5.26
CA PRO A 149 17.89 61.35 -4.53
C PRO A 149 16.65 61.26 -5.48
N ALA A 150 15.46 61.31 -4.85
CA ALA A 150 14.17 61.83 -5.39
C ALA A 150 13.36 60.85 -6.25
N GLU A 151 12.35 60.21 -5.67
CA GLU A 151 10.97 60.68 -5.45
C GLU A 151 10.02 60.41 -6.64
N ARG A 152 8.94 59.69 -6.29
CA ARG A 152 7.54 59.83 -6.74
C ARG A 152 7.01 58.97 -7.89
N ARG A 153 5.96 58.22 -7.48
CA ARG A 153 4.73 57.80 -8.21
C ARG A 153 4.96 56.80 -9.36
N GLY A 154 4.07 55.87 -9.70
CA GLY A 154 2.72 55.43 -9.30
C GLY A 154 2.51 54.10 -10.05
N LEU A 155 1.90 53.09 -9.44
CA LEU A 155 0.53 52.61 -9.71
C LEU A 155 0.26 52.18 -11.16
N GLU A 156 -0.12 50.88 -11.31
CA GLU A 156 -0.76 50.24 -12.48
C GLU A 156 0.12 50.22 -13.76
N GLU A 157 0.02 49.31 -14.71
CA GLU A 157 -1.03 48.46 -15.25
C GLU A 157 -0.26 47.56 -16.29
N LEU A 158 -0.58 46.28 -16.50
CA LEU A 158 -1.34 45.79 -17.67
C LEU A 158 -0.52 44.78 -18.53
N GLU A 159 -1.14 43.62 -18.77
CA GLU A 159 -1.14 42.74 -19.97
C GLU A 159 0.16 42.32 -20.73
N VAL A 160 0.45 41.00 -20.74
CA VAL A 160 0.34 39.98 -21.86
C VAL A 160 0.52 40.47 -23.33
N PRO A 161 0.91 39.68 -24.38
CA PRO A 161 1.75 38.47 -24.59
C PRO A 161 2.79 38.58 -25.78
N VAL A 162 3.53 37.48 -26.07
CA VAL A 162 3.76 36.84 -27.40
C VAL A 162 5.23 36.50 -27.82
N ASP A 163 5.40 35.21 -28.07
CA ASP A 163 6.29 34.40 -28.95
C ASP A 163 7.84 34.25 -28.83
N PRO A 164 8.38 33.05 -29.21
CA PRO A 164 9.70 32.46 -28.88
C PRO A 164 10.70 32.49 -30.06
N PRO A 165 11.97 32.02 -29.90
CA PRO A 165 12.43 30.73 -30.49
C PRO A 165 13.72 30.17 -29.78
N PRO A 166 14.57 29.24 -30.31
CA PRO A 166 14.52 28.46 -31.56
C PRO A 166 14.76 26.94 -31.45
N SER A 167 14.51 26.33 -32.61
CA SER A 167 14.57 24.93 -33.06
C SER A 167 15.89 24.18 -32.81
N SER A 168 15.76 22.87 -32.58
CA SER A 168 16.85 21.88 -32.72
C SER A 168 16.38 20.69 -33.57
N PRO A 169 17.20 20.13 -34.50
CA PRO A 169 16.73 19.43 -35.70
C PRO A 169 16.61 17.90 -35.57
N ALA A 170 16.46 17.36 -34.36
CA ALA A 170 16.71 15.93 -34.11
C ALA A 170 15.48 15.10 -33.71
N GLN A 171 14.25 15.64 -33.77
CA GLN A 171 13.05 14.90 -33.31
C GLN A 171 12.04 14.53 -34.40
N GLU A 172 12.22 14.98 -35.65
CA GLU A 172 11.33 14.65 -36.77
C GLU A 172 11.43 13.20 -37.30
N ALA A 173 12.38 12.37 -36.81
CA ALA A 173 12.60 11.03 -37.34
C ALA A 173 11.79 9.91 -36.63
N LEU A 174 11.12 10.18 -35.51
CA LEU A 174 10.39 9.13 -34.77
C LEU A 174 8.86 9.17 -34.95
N ASP A 175 8.30 10.29 -35.43
CA ASP A 175 6.86 10.41 -35.66
C ASP A 175 6.38 9.83 -37.02
N LEU A 176 7.29 9.40 -37.89
CA LEU A 176 6.95 8.78 -39.18
C LEU A 176 6.72 7.26 -39.14
N LEU A 177 6.73 6.62 -37.96
CA LEU A 177 6.50 5.17 -37.85
C LEU A 177 5.06 4.78 -37.46
N PHE A 178 4.18 5.71 -37.10
CA PHE A 178 2.86 5.35 -36.56
C PHE A 178 1.64 5.93 -37.25
N ASN A 179 1.78 6.71 -38.32
CA ASN A 179 0.63 7.14 -39.12
C ASN A 179 0.87 6.90 -40.61
N CYS A 180 0.67 5.64 -41.05
CA CYS A 180 0.16 5.38 -42.39
C CYS A 180 -1.08 4.50 -42.26
N GLU A 181 -2.15 5.11 -42.73
CA GLU A 181 -3.55 4.81 -42.59
C GLU A 181 -4.02 3.83 -43.69
N SER A 182 -4.97 2.98 -43.30
CA SER A 182 -6.12 2.47 -44.07
C SER A 182 -6.05 1.33 -45.09
N THR A 183 -7.18 0.60 -45.04
CA THR A 183 -7.91 -0.13 -46.10
C THR A 183 -7.35 -1.51 -46.47
N GLU A 184 -8.09 -2.62 -46.64
CA GLU A 184 -9.48 -2.85 -47.06
C GLU A 184 -10.05 -4.19 -46.53
N GLU A 185 -11.38 -4.25 -46.40
CA GLU A 185 -12.31 -5.29 -46.88
C GLU A 185 -11.97 -6.80 -46.72
N ALA A 186 -12.81 -7.53 -45.96
CA ALA A 186 -13.32 -8.84 -46.40
C ALA A 186 -14.58 -9.27 -45.61
N SER A 187 -15.69 -9.28 -46.33
CA SER A 187 -16.96 -9.94 -46.07
C SER A 187 -16.85 -11.44 -45.73
N GLY A 188 -17.81 -11.99 -44.95
CA GLY A 188 -18.27 -13.38 -45.16
C GLY A 188 -18.59 -14.28 -43.95
N SER A 189 -19.78 -14.08 -43.37
CA SER A 189 -20.73 -15.09 -42.82
C SER A 189 -20.40 -15.99 -41.60
N PRO A 190 -21.41 -16.24 -40.71
CA PRO A 190 -21.39 -17.28 -39.69
C PRO A 190 -22.04 -18.58 -40.19
N ALA A 191 -21.50 -19.73 -39.78
CA ALA A 191 -22.17 -21.02 -39.90
C ALA A 191 -22.76 -21.45 -38.54
N ARG A 192 -23.96 -22.02 -38.63
CA ARG A 192 -24.84 -22.52 -37.57
C ARG A 192 -24.20 -23.51 -36.60
#